data_AF-A0AAV4N8I8-F1
#
_entry.id   AF-A0AAV4N8I8-F1
#
_cell.length_a   1.000
_cell.length_b   1.000
_cell.length_c   1.000
_cell.angle_alpha   90.00
_cell.angle_beta   90.00
_cell.angle_gamma   90.00
#
_symmetry.space_group_name_H-M   'P 1'
#
loop_
_entity.id
_entity.type
_entity.pdbx_description
1 polymer ?
#
loop_
_entity_poly.entity_id
_entity_poly.type
_entity_poly.pdbx_seq_one_letter_code
_entity_poly.pdbx_strand_id
1 'polypeptide(L)'
;MAAASFFQLDGLLRFCESRSSKLVDLDNVVSMYIHAKVYNALYLLEYCQGFLLQNMVALLTYDDSVRKLIFGKKLHNHDVLSGLLLTLQTRVRGESPR
;
A
#
# COMPACT_ATOMS: atom_id res chain seq x y z
N MET A 1 -3.82 6.10 -12.95
CA MET A 1 -2.71 6.60 -12.11
C MET A 1 -1.48 6.96 -12.94
N ALA A 2 -0.96 6.07 -13.80
CA ALA A 2 0.25 6.34 -14.59
C ALA A 2 0.29 7.72 -15.28
N ALA A 3 -0.73 8.07 -16.07
CA ALA A 3 -0.79 9.37 -16.73
C ALA A 3 -0.87 10.55 -15.74
N ALA A 4 -1.68 10.43 -14.68
CA ALA A 4 -1.80 11.47 -13.66
C ALA A 4 -0.47 11.71 -12.92
N SER A 5 0.27 10.64 -12.63
CA SER A 5 1.61 10.70 -12.03
C SER A 5 2.64 11.30 -13.00
N PHE A 6 2.63 10.86 -14.26
CA PHE A 6 3.54 11.36 -15.31
C PHE A 6 3.39 12.86 -15.57
N PHE A 7 2.14 13.35 -15.61
CA PHE A 7 1.84 14.78 -15.81
C PHE A 7 1.76 15.58 -14.50
N GLN A 8 2.10 14.98 -13.35
CA GLN A 8 2.07 15.64 -12.02
C GLN A 8 0.71 16.29 -11.70
N LEU A 9 -0.38 15.61 -12.05
CA LEU A 9 -1.75 16.07 -11.82
C LEU A 9 -2.25 15.56 -10.47
N ASP A 10 -1.82 16.18 -9.36
CA ASP A 10 -2.10 15.71 -8.00
C ASP A 10 -3.60 15.53 -7.70
N GLY A 11 -4.46 16.44 -8.16
CA GLY A 11 -5.91 16.33 -7.97
C GLY A 11 -6.50 15.10 -8.66
N LEU A 12 -6.03 14.79 -9.88
CA LEU A 12 -6.46 13.61 -10.63
C LEU A 12 -5.85 12.33 -10.05
N LEU A 13 -4.62 12.39 -9.55
CA LEU A 13 -3.98 11.29 -8.86
C LEU A 13 -4.76 10.93 -7.59
N ARG A 14 -5.08 11.91 -6.73
CA ARG A 14 -5.93 11.73 -5.54
C ARG A 14 -7.30 11.14 -5.86
N PHE A 15 -7.94 11.59 -6.94
CA PHE A 15 -9.19 10.99 -7.40
C PHE A 15 -9.02 9.50 -7.77
N CYS A 16 -7.95 9.18 -8.51
CA CYS A 16 -7.62 7.81 -8.85
C CYS A 16 -7.32 6.96 -7.60
N GLU A 17 -6.63 7.50 -6.60
CA GLU A 17 -6.34 6.84 -5.33
C GLU A 17 -7.63 6.51 -4.58
N SER A 18 -8.53 7.49 -4.42
CA SER A 18 -9.82 7.31 -3.75
C SER A 18 -10.69 6.25 -4.42
N ARG A 19 -10.65 6.15 -5.76
CA ARG A 19 -11.35 5.11 -6.49
C ARG A 19 -10.68 3.74 -6.34
N SER A 20 -9.35 3.71 -6.37
CA SER A 20 -8.59 2.46 -6.32
C SER A 20 -8.66 1.81 -4.94
N SER A 21 -8.66 2.60 -3.85
CA SER A 21 -8.76 2.06 -2.48
C SER A 21 -10.05 1.27 -2.23
N LYS A 22 -11.15 1.67 -2.88
CA LYS A 22 -12.44 0.95 -2.81
C LYS A 22 -12.44 -0.39 -3.54
N LEU A 23 -11.45 -0.63 -4.39
CA LEU A 23 -11.31 -1.86 -5.17
C LEU A 23 -10.26 -2.81 -4.57
N VAL A 24 -9.58 -2.41 -3.48
CA VAL A 24 -8.59 -3.25 -2.81
C VAL A 24 -9.29 -4.40 -2.10
N ASP A 25 -8.83 -5.62 -2.36
CA ASP A 25 -9.28 -6.84 -1.70
C ASP A 25 -8.07 -7.72 -1.32
N LEU A 26 -8.34 -8.89 -0.76
CA LEU A 26 -7.29 -9.82 -0.32
C LEU A 26 -6.43 -10.33 -1.48
N ASP A 27 -6.99 -10.49 -2.67
CA ASP A 27 -6.32 -11.10 -3.82
C ASP A 27 -5.43 -10.08 -4.57
N ASN A 28 -5.81 -8.80 -4.53
CA ASN A 28 -5.18 -7.77 -5.34
C ASN A 28 -4.31 -6.77 -4.55
N VAL A 29 -4.32 -6.83 -3.21
CA VAL A 29 -3.64 -5.86 -2.33
C VAL A 29 -2.14 -5.72 -2.64
N VAL A 30 -1.45 -6.81 -2.97
CA VAL A 30 -0.02 -6.79 -3.29
C VAL A 30 0.25 -5.99 -4.57
N SER A 31 -0.54 -6.24 -5.61
CA SER A 31 -0.46 -5.50 -6.88
C SER A 31 -0.78 -4.01 -6.67
N MET A 32 -1.81 -3.72 -5.88
CA MET A 32 -2.23 -2.35 -5.55
C MET A 32 -1.18 -1.59 -4.73
N TYR A 33 -0.54 -2.25 -3.76
CA TYR A 33 0.58 -1.67 -3.02
C TYR A 33 1.76 -1.32 -3.93
N ILE A 34 2.14 -2.22 -4.84
CA ILE A 34 3.23 -1.98 -5.80
C ILE A 34 2.88 -0.83 -6.73
N HIS A 35 1.67 -0.80 -7.28
CA HIS A 35 1.18 0.30 -8.12
C HIS A 35 1.20 1.64 -7.38
N ALA A 36 0.72 1.67 -6.13
CA ALA A 36 0.72 2.87 -5.33
C ALA A 36 2.15 3.42 -5.14
N LYS A 37 3.09 2.53 -4.86
CA LYS A 37 4.51 2.89 -4.71
C LYS A 37 5.14 3.39 -6.01
N VAL A 38 4.88 2.73 -7.15
CA VAL A 38 5.43 3.11 -8.46
C VAL A 38 4.98 4.51 -8.89
N TYR A 39 3.72 4.85 -8.61
CA TYR A 39 3.14 6.14 -9.03
C TYR A 39 3.18 7.23 -7.96
N ASN A 40 3.88 6.98 -6.84
CA ASN A 40 3.95 7.87 -5.69
C ASN A 40 2.56 8.30 -5.16
N ALA A 41 1.61 7.37 -5.19
CA ALA A 41 0.26 7.54 -4.71
C ALA A 41 0.21 7.26 -3.19
N LEU A 42 0.45 8.30 -2.39
CA LEU A 42 0.65 8.20 -0.95
C LEU A 42 -0.60 7.74 -0.19
N TYR A 43 -1.79 8.24 -0.53
CA TYR A 43 -3.03 7.89 0.16
C TYR A 43 -3.43 6.44 -0.13
N LEU A 44 -3.23 5.99 -1.36
CA LEU A 44 -3.46 4.58 -1.70
C LEU A 44 -2.43 3.67 -1.02
N LEU A 45 -1.18 4.11 -0.92
CA LEU A 45 -0.12 3.36 -0.24
C LEU A 45 -0.44 3.17 1.25
N GLU A 46 -0.80 4.25 1.95
CA GLU A 46 -1.21 4.21 3.36
C GLU A 46 -2.44 3.32 3.58
N TYR A 47 -3.42 3.40 2.66
CA TYR A 47 -4.59 2.53 2.69
C TYR A 47 -4.19 1.06 2.57
N CYS A 48 -3.37 0.71 1.58
CA CYS A 48 -2.88 -0.66 1.38
C CYS A 48 -2.09 -1.16 2.59
N GLN A 49 -1.22 -0.35 3.18
CA GLN A 49 -0.50 -0.70 4.42
C GLN A 49 -1.47 -0.99 5.55
N GLY A 50 -2.50 -0.15 5.71
CA GLY A 50 -3.55 -0.36 6.69
C GLY A 50 -4.32 -1.66 6.50
N PHE A 51 -4.72 -1.94 5.26
CA PHE A 51 -5.44 -3.16 4.89
C PHE A 51 -4.61 -4.41 5.10
N LEU A 52 -3.32 -4.37 4.73
CA LEU A 52 -2.36 -5.44 4.99
C LEU A 52 -2.24 -5.73 6.48
N LEU A 53 -2.11 -4.70 7.32
CA LEU A 53 -2.03 -4.86 8.77
C LEU A 53 -3.30 -5.46 9.36
N GLN A 54 -4.47 -5.02 8.90
CA GLN A 54 -5.76 -5.51 9.39
C GLN A 54 -6.03 -6.97 9.01
N ASN A 55 -5.58 -7.40 7.83
CA ASN A 55 -5.85 -8.73 7.29
C ASN A 55 -4.62 -9.65 7.30
N MET A 56 -3.55 -9.26 8.01
CA MET A 56 -2.23 -9.89 7.91
C MET A 56 -2.25 -11.39 8.19
N VAL A 57 -3.06 -11.84 9.14
CA VAL A 57 -3.19 -13.27 9.49
C VAL A 57 -3.76 -14.06 8.31
N ALA A 58 -4.84 -13.60 7.70
CA ALA A 58 -5.46 -14.26 6.56
C ALA A 58 -4.50 -14.26 5.35
N LEU A 59 -3.91 -13.10 5.05
CA LEU A 59 -2.99 -12.94 3.92
C LEU A 59 -1.73 -13.81 4.05
N LEU A 60 -1.12 -13.89 5.23
CA LEU A 60 0.05 -14.75 5.45
C LEU A 60 -0.28 -16.23 5.40
N THR A 61 -1.52 -16.61 5.75
CA THR A 61 -1.97 -18.00 5.73
C THR A 61 -2.27 -18.47 4.31
N TYR A 62 -3.00 -17.68 3.54
CA TYR A 62 -3.60 -18.13 2.27
C TYR A 62 -2.94 -17.55 1.03
N ASP A 63 -2.20 -16.44 1.11
CA ASP A 63 -1.64 -15.75 -0.05
C ASP A 63 -0.10 -15.78 -0.08
N ASP A 64 0.44 -16.55 -1.02
CA ASP A 64 1.88 -16.67 -1.24
C ASP A 64 2.52 -15.39 -1.80
N SER A 65 1.75 -14.57 -2.51
CA SER A 65 2.22 -13.29 -3.06
C SER A 65 2.53 -12.29 -1.94
N VAL A 66 1.74 -12.29 -0.86
CA VAL A 66 1.97 -11.45 0.33
C VAL A 66 3.20 -11.93 1.09
N ARG A 67 3.37 -13.26 1.25
CA ARG A 67 4.60 -13.81 1.84
C ARG A 67 5.82 -13.42 1.05
N LYS A 68 5.76 -13.46 -0.29
CA LYS A 68 6.85 -12.99 -1.17
C LYS A 68 7.07 -11.48 -1.08
N LEU A 69 6.02 -10.68 -0.93
CA LEU A 69 6.14 -9.24 -0.75
C LEU A 69 6.85 -8.89 0.57
N ILE A 70 6.54 -9.61 1.66
CA ILE A 70 7.05 -9.33 3.01
C ILE A 70 8.41 -9.99 3.27
N PHE A 71 8.58 -11.24 2.86
CA PHE A 71 9.74 -12.08 3.18
C PHE A 71 10.62 -12.42 1.96
N GLY A 72 10.22 -12.00 0.76
CA GLY A 72 11.01 -12.23 -0.45
C GLY A 72 12.42 -11.65 -0.29
N LYS A 73 13.44 -12.40 -0.72
CA LYS A 73 14.84 -11.96 -0.72
C LYS A 73 14.94 -10.60 -1.41
N LYS A 74 15.20 -9.56 -0.61
CA LYS A 74 15.52 -8.17 -1.00
C LYS A 74 15.13 -7.84 -2.44
N LEU A 75 13.86 -7.47 -2.65
CA LEU A 75 13.56 -6.50 -3.69
C LEU A 75 14.33 -5.23 -3.28
N HIS A 76 15.47 -4.98 -3.91
CA HIS A 76 16.29 -3.79 -3.68
C HIS A 76 15.36 -2.57 -3.56
N ASN A 77 15.41 -1.86 -2.43
CA ASN A 77 14.59 -0.66 -2.13
C ASN A 77 13.09 -0.87 -1.79
N HIS A 78 12.61 -2.09 -1.54
CA HIS A 78 11.23 -2.33 -1.07
C HIS A 78 11.17 -2.78 0.38
N ASP A 79 11.43 -1.85 1.30
CA ASP A 79 11.21 -2.10 2.72
C ASP A 79 9.71 -1.95 3.09
N VAL A 80 8.94 -2.95 2.69
CA VAL A 80 7.51 -3.05 3.00
C VAL A 80 7.31 -3.09 4.51
N LEU A 81 8.19 -3.78 5.24
CA LEU A 81 8.15 -3.87 6.70
C LEU A 81 8.36 -2.51 7.37
N SER A 82 9.31 -1.68 6.92
CA SER A 82 9.45 -0.32 7.44
C SER A 82 8.21 0.53 7.18
N GLY A 83 7.60 0.40 6.00
CA GLY A 83 6.35 1.07 5.68
C GLY A 83 5.23 0.67 6.65
N LEU A 84 5.01 -0.64 6.84
CA LEU A 84 4.01 -1.17 7.76
C LEU A 84 4.30 -0.77 9.23
N LEU A 85 5.56 -0.81 9.65
CA LEU A 85 5.99 -0.41 10.98
C LEU A 85 5.71 1.07 11.24
N LEU A 86 6.02 1.95 10.29
CA LEU A 86 5.71 3.36 10.38
C LEU A 86 4.20 3.58 10.50
N THR A 87 3.40 2.95 9.62
CA THR A 87 1.93 3.04 9.68
C THR A 87 1.39 2.58 11.03
N LEU A 88 1.91 1.48 11.58
CA LEU A 88 1.54 0.99 12.91
C LEU A 88 1.91 2.00 14.01
N GLN A 89 3.13 2.53 13.98
CA GLN A 89 3.59 3.50 14.98
C GLN A 89 2.72 4.75 14.98
N THR A 90 2.43 5.32 13.80
CA THR A 90 1.56 6.49 13.63
C THR A 90 0.17 6.24 14.22
N ARG A 91 -0.43 5.08 13.94
CA ARG A 91 -1.76 4.71 14.46
C ARG A 91 -1.77 4.50 15.98
N VAL A 92 -0.77 3.81 16.53
CA VAL A 92 -0.65 3.58 17.97
C VAL A 92 -0.44 4.89 18.73
N ARG A 93 0.28 5.84 18.14
CA ARG A 93 0.49 7.19 18.70
C ARG A 93 -0.75 8.09 18.62
N GLY A 94 -1.81 7.67 17.91
CA GLY A 94 -3.01 8.48 17.69
C GLY A 94 -2.80 9.64 16.73
N GLU A 95 -1.69 9.66 15.98
CA GLU A 95 -1.40 10.67 14.98
C GLU A 95 -2.17 10.31 13.71
N SER A 96 -3.36 10.89 13.52
CA SER A 96 -4.05 10.75 12.23
C SER A 96 -3.23 11.48 11.15
N PRO A 97 -2.91 10.85 10.00
CA PRO A 97 -2.26 11.55 8.90
C PRO A 97 -3.14 12.74 8.47
N ARG A 98 -2.52 13.92 8.33
CA ARG A 98 -3.17 15.18 7.96
C ARG A 98 -3.39 15.29 6.46
#